data_AF-A0A383A9W6-F1
#
_entry.id   AF-A0A383A9W6-F1
#
_cell.length_a   1.000
_cell.length_b   1.000
_cell.length_c   1.000
_cell.angle_alpha   90.00
_cell.angle_beta   90.00
_cell.angle_gamma   90.00
#
_symmetry.space_group_name_H-M   'P 1'
#
loop_
_entity.id
_entity.type
_entity.pdbx_description
1 polymer ?
#
loop_
_entity_poly.entity_id
_entity_poly.type
_entity_poly.pdbx_seq_one_letter_code
_entity_poly.pdbx_strand_id
1 'polypeptide(L)'
;EMVISMDYEINLNQGANLISFHGLPDNVTTSSVFDDLIPTVYSVLGEGSSAWYMSDEGYWIGSLVNLELTSAYWVFTNDECTLSGAGHPYNLNRVYDLHVGANLVSFPSRGSDYVSDALPDEIEGHILAILGQGVSAIQVDGNWYGALIDFHENQGYWFITDADFSFSYELSTENMLSRSAEFSYMTKRPETLKFIQSSEQAFYFIDEESFENVNINNGDWLVSICGSTWSGSRQYLGETIDIPVMGSDGQTV
;
A
#
# COMPACT_ATOMS: atom_id res chain seq x y z
N GLU A 1 14.72 5.01 -27.84
CA GLU A 1 13.75 5.67 -26.95
C GLU A 1 14.51 6.16 -25.73
N MET A 2 14.32 7.39 -25.27
CA MET A 2 15.00 7.86 -24.05
C MET A 2 14.32 7.18 -22.87
N VAL A 3 14.98 6.20 -22.27
CA VAL A 3 14.52 5.56 -21.04
C VAL A 3 14.89 6.50 -19.89
N ILE A 4 13.88 7.05 -19.23
CA ILE A 4 14.09 7.85 -18.03
C ILE A 4 14.29 6.86 -16.88
N SER A 5 15.50 6.90 -16.30
CA SER A 5 15.80 6.20 -15.06
C SER A 5 15.48 7.11 -13.88
N MET A 6 14.93 6.54 -12.82
CA MET A 6 14.64 7.25 -11.59
C MET A 6 14.95 6.37 -10.39
N ASP A 7 15.76 6.89 -9.48
CA ASP A 7 16.17 6.17 -8.29
C ASP A 7 15.01 6.07 -7.29
N TYR A 8 15.02 5.01 -6.49
CA TYR A 8 14.11 4.78 -5.39
C TYR A 8 14.87 4.42 -4.11
N GLU A 9 14.28 4.79 -2.99
CA GLU A 9 14.69 4.40 -1.65
C GLU A 9 13.43 4.07 -0.85
N ILE A 10 13.30 2.82 -0.42
CA ILE A 10 12.10 2.28 0.23
C ILE A 10 12.50 1.80 1.62
N ASN A 11 12.01 2.51 2.64
CA ASN A 11 12.20 2.09 4.03
C ASN A 11 11.18 1.00 4.38
N LEU A 12 11.70 -0.16 4.77
CA LEU A 12 10.92 -1.32 5.18
C LEU A 12 10.98 -1.42 6.71
N ASN A 13 9.83 -1.40 7.35
CA ASN A 13 9.73 -1.69 8.78
C ASN A 13 9.90 -3.18 9.00
N GLN A 14 10.21 -3.60 10.24
CA GLN A 14 10.08 -5.00 10.61
C GLN A 14 8.64 -5.49 10.35
N GLY A 15 8.51 -6.64 9.69
CA GLY A 15 7.24 -7.30 9.43
C GLY A 15 6.75 -7.14 7.99
N ALA A 16 5.42 -7.00 7.80
CA ALA A 16 4.82 -6.86 6.48
C ALA A 16 4.85 -5.41 5.98
N ASN A 17 5.33 -5.22 4.75
CA ASN A 17 5.39 -3.93 4.07
C ASN A 17 4.70 -4.03 2.70
N LEU A 18 3.74 -3.15 2.39
CA LEU A 18 3.07 -3.12 1.08
C LEU A 18 3.72 -2.07 0.19
N ILE A 19 4.58 -2.52 -0.72
CA ILE A 19 5.41 -1.64 -1.55
C ILE A 19 5.11 -1.81 -3.03
N SER A 20 5.54 -0.84 -3.83
CA SER A 20 5.56 -0.92 -5.29
C SER A 20 6.74 -0.16 -5.87
N PHE A 21 6.86 -0.14 -7.20
CA PHE A 21 7.99 0.48 -7.89
C PHE A 21 7.52 1.42 -9.01
N HIS A 22 8.00 2.66 -9.01
CA HIS A 22 7.88 3.56 -10.18
C HIS A 22 8.89 3.23 -11.29
N GLY A 23 9.94 2.48 -10.97
CA GLY A 23 10.94 1.96 -11.90
C GLY A 23 11.66 0.75 -11.30
N LEU A 24 12.13 -0.18 -12.15
CA LEU A 24 12.85 -1.40 -11.73
C LEU A 24 14.22 -1.47 -12.43
N PRO A 25 15.23 -2.13 -11.83
CA PRO A 25 16.52 -2.33 -12.49
C PRO A 25 16.38 -3.24 -13.74
N ASP A 26 17.39 -3.25 -14.60
CA ASP A 26 17.46 -4.13 -15.78
C ASP A 26 17.16 -5.61 -15.44
N ASN A 27 17.66 -6.08 -14.30
CA ASN A 27 17.36 -7.41 -13.79
C ASN A 27 16.23 -7.35 -12.76
N VAL A 28 15.01 -7.57 -13.22
CA VAL A 28 13.77 -7.51 -12.42
C VAL A 28 13.52 -8.76 -11.56
N THR A 29 14.44 -9.72 -11.53
CA THR A 29 14.23 -10.95 -10.75
C THR A 29 14.16 -10.63 -9.25
N THR A 30 13.28 -11.32 -8.52
CA THR A 30 13.16 -11.19 -7.05
C THR A 30 14.51 -11.34 -6.37
N SER A 31 15.30 -12.33 -6.82
CA SER A 31 16.65 -12.56 -6.28
C SER A 31 17.59 -11.38 -6.51
N SER A 32 17.53 -10.71 -7.65
CA SER A 32 18.42 -9.60 -7.96
C SER A 32 18.00 -8.31 -7.27
N VAL A 33 16.69 -8.07 -7.12
CA VAL A 33 16.17 -6.83 -6.53
C VAL A 33 16.42 -6.81 -5.02
N PHE A 34 16.32 -7.96 -4.34
CA PHE A 34 16.45 -8.05 -2.88
C PHE A 34 17.80 -8.59 -2.39
N ASP A 35 18.80 -8.80 -3.26
CA ASP A 35 20.08 -9.45 -2.94
C ASP A 35 20.80 -8.80 -1.76
N ASP A 36 20.90 -7.45 -1.78
CA ASP A 36 21.57 -6.66 -0.74
C ASP A 36 20.83 -6.67 0.62
N LEU A 37 19.59 -7.18 0.65
CA LEU A 37 18.75 -7.23 1.85
C LEU A 37 18.61 -8.64 2.42
N ILE A 38 19.35 -9.61 1.90
CA ILE A 38 19.35 -10.95 2.43
C ILE A 38 20.25 -11.05 3.68
N PRO A 39 19.84 -11.76 4.76
CA PRO A 39 18.59 -12.51 4.92
C PRO A 39 17.47 -11.71 5.62
N THR A 40 17.56 -10.37 5.64
CA THR A 40 16.56 -9.51 6.30
C THR A 40 15.20 -9.62 5.64
N VAL A 41 15.15 -9.48 4.31
CA VAL A 41 13.96 -9.82 3.53
C VAL A 41 13.92 -11.34 3.36
N TYR A 42 12.81 -11.97 3.75
CA TYR A 42 12.68 -13.43 3.72
C TYR A 42 11.49 -13.93 2.91
N SER A 43 10.50 -13.07 2.61
CA SER A 43 9.34 -13.44 1.79
C SER A 43 8.83 -12.24 0.99
N VAL A 44 8.38 -12.50 -0.23
CA VAL A 44 7.75 -11.53 -1.13
C VAL A 44 6.48 -12.17 -1.70
N LEU A 45 5.32 -11.54 -1.54
CA LEU A 45 4.05 -12.00 -2.09
C LEU A 45 3.55 -11.00 -3.11
N GLY A 46 3.24 -11.48 -4.31
CA GLY A 46 2.53 -10.75 -5.34
C GLY A 46 1.06 -11.19 -5.41
N GLU A 47 0.36 -10.73 -6.44
CA GLU A 47 -0.98 -11.22 -6.74
C GLU A 47 -0.91 -12.70 -7.15
N GLY A 48 -1.43 -13.59 -6.31
CA GLY A 48 -1.47 -15.03 -6.58
C GLY A 48 -0.10 -15.73 -6.71
N SER A 49 1.00 -15.05 -6.37
CA SER A 49 2.37 -15.56 -6.49
C SER A 49 3.19 -15.24 -5.26
N SER A 50 4.26 -16.02 -5.04
CA SER A 50 5.12 -15.84 -3.87
C SER A 50 6.55 -16.24 -4.12
N ALA A 51 7.46 -15.66 -3.36
CA ALA A 51 8.86 -16.04 -3.26
C ALA A 51 9.26 -16.09 -1.78
N TRP A 52 10.00 -17.13 -1.40
CA TRP A 52 10.52 -17.34 -0.05
C TRP A 52 12.02 -17.60 -0.10
N TYR A 53 12.79 -16.93 0.73
CA TYR A 53 14.23 -17.11 0.79
C TYR A 53 14.59 -18.26 1.75
N MET A 54 15.21 -19.31 1.22
CA MET A 54 15.71 -20.44 2.01
C MET A 54 17.09 -20.11 2.57
N SER A 55 17.14 -19.50 3.75
CA SER A 55 18.38 -19.03 4.39
C SER A 55 19.47 -20.09 4.51
N ASP A 56 19.08 -21.34 4.78
CA ASP A 56 20.02 -22.45 4.96
C ASP A 56 20.64 -22.93 3.64
N GLU A 57 19.97 -22.69 2.51
CA GLU A 57 20.40 -23.14 1.19
C GLU A 57 20.89 -22.00 0.28
N GLY A 58 20.59 -20.76 0.63
CA GLY A 58 21.10 -19.56 -0.07
C GLY A 58 20.39 -19.22 -1.37
N TYR A 59 19.11 -19.59 -1.54
CA TYR A 59 18.34 -19.28 -2.75
C TYR A 59 16.85 -19.06 -2.49
N TRP A 60 16.20 -18.39 -3.45
CA TRP A 60 14.76 -18.15 -3.46
C TRP A 60 13.98 -19.33 -4.06
N ILE A 61 12.87 -19.71 -3.43
CA ILE A 61 11.87 -20.63 -3.97
C ILE A 61 10.54 -19.92 -4.18
N GLY A 62 9.70 -20.44 -5.08
CA GLY A 62 8.35 -19.94 -5.29
C GLY A 62 8.05 -19.62 -6.76
N SER A 63 6.86 -19.09 -7.01
CA SER A 63 6.39 -18.73 -8.35
C SER A 63 6.70 -17.28 -8.75
N LEU A 64 6.97 -16.39 -7.78
CA LEU A 64 7.30 -14.99 -8.04
C LEU A 64 8.79 -14.86 -8.41
N VAL A 65 9.08 -15.06 -9.69
CA VAL A 65 10.45 -14.98 -10.22
C VAL A 65 10.85 -13.55 -10.57
N ASN A 66 9.94 -12.79 -11.19
CA ASN A 66 10.17 -11.43 -11.66
C ASN A 66 9.18 -10.46 -11.02
N LEU A 67 9.65 -9.24 -10.75
CA LEU A 67 8.82 -8.12 -10.36
C LEU A 67 8.36 -7.35 -11.61
N GLU A 68 7.21 -6.69 -11.50
CA GLU A 68 6.53 -6.00 -12.58
C GLU A 68 6.19 -4.58 -12.15
N LEU A 69 6.29 -3.65 -13.09
CA LEU A 69 6.05 -2.23 -12.83
C LEU A 69 4.57 -1.88 -12.65
N THR A 70 3.65 -2.75 -13.07
CA THR A 70 2.20 -2.57 -12.87
C THR A 70 1.72 -3.18 -11.55
N SER A 71 2.59 -3.90 -10.84
CA SER A 71 2.23 -4.69 -9.67
C SER A 71 2.85 -4.15 -8.39
N ALA A 72 2.18 -4.42 -7.27
CA ALA A 72 2.69 -4.20 -5.93
C ALA A 72 3.02 -5.53 -5.24
N TYR A 73 3.67 -5.44 -4.07
CA TYR A 73 4.19 -6.59 -3.35
C TYR A 73 4.08 -6.41 -1.84
N TRP A 74 3.67 -7.46 -1.15
CA TRP A 74 3.93 -7.60 0.28
C TRP A 74 5.35 -8.13 0.48
N VAL A 75 6.19 -7.34 1.13
CA VAL A 75 7.58 -7.68 1.47
C VAL A 75 7.69 -7.88 2.97
N PHE A 76 8.18 -9.05 3.37
CA PHE A 76 8.30 -9.45 4.75
C PHE A 76 9.76 -9.40 5.20
N THR A 77 10.00 -8.70 6.30
CA THR A 77 11.33 -8.47 6.87
C THR A 77 11.39 -8.90 8.33
N ASN A 78 12.55 -9.39 8.76
CA ASN A 78 12.78 -9.74 10.17
C ASN A 78 13.33 -8.57 11.01
N ASP A 79 13.77 -7.50 10.37
CA ASP A 79 14.27 -6.25 10.96
C ASP A 79 14.04 -5.08 9.99
N GLU A 80 14.15 -3.85 10.48
CA GLU A 80 14.07 -2.65 9.65
C GLU A 80 15.24 -2.60 8.66
N CYS A 81 14.97 -2.27 7.40
CA CYS A 81 16.01 -2.10 6.37
C CYS A 81 15.57 -1.13 5.27
N THR A 82 16.50 -0.74 4.40
CA THR A 82 16.23 0.18 3.29
C THR A 82 16.59 -0.49 1.98
N LEU A 83 15.60 -0.65 1.10
CA LEU A 83 15.80 -1.07 -0.29
C LEU A 83 16.11 0.15 -1.15
N SER A 84 17.26 0.14 -1.83
CA SER A 84 17.66 1.21 -2.74
C SER A 84 17.96 0.67 -4.13
N GLY A 85 17.67 1.44 -5.16
CA GLY A 85 17.99 1.06 -6.54
C GLY A 85 17.73 2.17 -7.55
N ALA A 86 18.22 1.96 -8.77
CA ALA A 86 17.94 2.81 -9.92
C ALA A 86 16.97 2.08 -10.84
N GLY A 87 15.82 2.69 -11.13
CA GLY A 87 14.72 2.02 -11.80
C GLY A 87 14.34 2.62 -13.16
N HIS A 88 13.95 1.78 -14.11
CA HIS A 88 13.40 2.18 -15.40
C HIS A 88 12.36 1.17 -15.94
N PRO A 89 11.54 1.55 -16.95
CA PRO A 89 11.25 2.93 -17.33
C PRO A 89 10.37 3.63 -16.30
N TYR A 90 10.76 4.85 -15.93
CA TYR A 90 9.84 5.77 -15.28
C TYR A 90 8.82 6.27 -16.31
N ASN A 91 7.55 5.92 -16.11
CA ASN A 91 6.48 6.22 -17.05
C ASN A 91 5.19 6.53 -16.29
N LEU A 92 4.79 7.80 -16.28
CA LEU A 92 3.52 8.22 -15.66
C LEU A 92 2.28 7.73 -16.42
N ASN A 93 2.39 7.59 -17.75
CA ASN A 93 1.30 7.11 -18.60
C ASN A 93 1.28 5.57 -18.65
N ARG A 94 1.66 4.92 -17.54
CA ARG A 94 1.63 3.46 -17.44
C ARG A 94 0.19 3.01 -17.49
N VAL A 95 -0.10 2.06 -18.37
CA VAL A 95 -1.42 1.44 -18.47
C VAL A 95 -1.45 0.24 -17.54
N TYR A 96 -2.52 0.15 -16.76
CA TYR A 96 -2.84 -0.93 -15.85
C TYR A 96 -4.09 -1.62 -16.37
N ASP A 97 -4.03 -2.94 -16.49
CA ASP A 97 -5.17 -3.78 -16.86
C ASP A 97 -5.67 -4.47 -15.59
N LEU A 98 -6.83 -4.04 -15.09
CA LEU A 98 -7.46 -4.63 -13.92
C LEU A 98 -8.55 -5.62 -14.35
N HIS A 99 -8.69 -6.69 -13.58
CA HIS A 99 -9.76 -7.67 -13.71
C HIS A 99 -10.76 -7.52 -12.57
N VAL A 100 -11.96 -8.09 -12.71
CA VAL A 100 -12.95 -8.18 -11.62
C VAL A 100 -12.31 -8.80 -10.38
N GLY A 101 -12.53 -8.19 -9.22
CA GLY A 101 -12.03 -8.66 -7.93
C GLY A 101 -10.80 -7.88 -7.46
N ALA A 102 -9.89 -8.58 -6.77
CA ALA A 102 -8.74 -7.96 -6.14
C ALA A 102 -7.53 -7.91 -7.08
N ASN A 103 -6.98 -6.72 -7.27
CA ASN A 103 -5.81 -6.47 -8.11
C ASN A 103 -4.72 -5.81 -7.27
N LEU A 104 -3.47 -6.25 -7.37
CA LEU A 104 -2.37 -5.69 -6.59
C LEU A 104 -1.54 -4.73 -7.43
N VAL A 105 -1.78 -3.43 -7.26
CA VAL A 105 -1.42 -2.36 -8.20
C VAL A 105 -0.33 -1.44 -7.63
N SER A 106 0.60 -1.03 -8.49
CA SER A 106 1.65 -0.05 -8.17
C SER A 106 1.22 1.41 -8.40
N PHE A 107 1.95 2.35 -7.81
CA PHE A 107 1.85 3.77 -8.15
C PHE A 107 3.05 4.20 -9.03
N PRO A 108 2.83 4.84 -10.21
CA PRO A 108 3.90 5.04 -11.19
C PRO A 108 4.69 6.35 -11.01
N SER A 109 4.34 7.19 -10.03
CA SER A 109 4.98 8.49 -9.81
C SER A 109 5.86 8.53 -8.58
N ARG A 110 6.78 9.48 -8.58
CA ARG A 110 7.37 10.03 -7.36
C ARG A 110 6.44 11.03 -6.68
N GLY A 111 6.60 11.18 -5.38
CA GLY A 111 5.73 12.02 -4.57
C GLY A 111 4.39 11.36 -4.27
N SER A 112 3.31 12.13 -4.35
CA SER A 112 1.97 11.68 -4.01
C SER A 112 0.90 12.44 -4.80
N ASP A 113 -0.29 11.87 -4.86
CA ASP A 113 -1.44 12.46 -5.54
C ASP A 113 -2.74 12.00 -4.87
N TYR A 114 -3.75 12.86 -4.84
CA TYR A 114 -5.01 12.55 -4.16
C TYR A 114 -5.73 11.40 -4.85
N VAL A 115 -6.35 10.50 -4.07
CA VAL A 115 -7.12 9.38 -4.63
C VAL A 115 -8.22 9.89 -5.57
N SER A 116 -8.89 10.98 -5.22
CA SER A 116 -9.95 11.62 -6.01
C SER A 116 -9.48 12.31 -7.29
N ASP A 117 -8.19 12.58 -7.41
CA ASP A 117 -7.63 13.37 -8.52
C ASP A 117 -6.78 12.50 -9.45
N ALA A 118 -6.20 11.43 -8.91
CA ALA A 118 -5.27 10.56 -9.63
C ALA A 118 -5.99 9.49 -10.48
N LEU A 119 -7.28 9.25 -10.27
CA LEU A 119 -8.05 8.24 -10.98
C LEU A 119 -8.95 8.90 -12.04
N PRO A 120 -9.03 8.36 -13.27
CA PRO A 120 -9.96 8.86 -14.26
C PRO A 120 -11.43 8.67 -13.83
N ASP A 121 -12.26 9.71 -13.95
CA ASP A 121 -13.70 9.68 -13.60
C ASP A 121 -14.45 8.46 -14.21
N GLU A 122 -14.03 8.04 -15.41
CA GLU A 122 -14.67 6.97 -16.18
C GLU A 122 -14.60 5.59 -15.52
N ILE A 123 -13.56 5.34 -14.72
CA ILE A 123 -13.30 4.04 -14.08
C ILE A 123 -13.61 4.04 -12.58
N GLU A 124 -13.73 5.21 -11.97
CA GLU A 124 -13.96 5.35 -10.53
C GLU A 124 -15.18 4.55 -10.06
N GLY A 125 -16.27 4.57 -10.81
CA GLY A 125 -17.50 3.84 -10.48
C GLY A 125 -17.35 2.30 -10.49
N HIS A 126 -16.24 1.78 -10.99
CA HIS A 126 -15.92 0.35 -11.02
C HIS A 126 -14.97 -0.08 -9.89
N ILE A 127 -14.47 0.86 -9.08
CA ILE A 127 -13.60 0.59 -7.94
C ILE A 127 -14.43 0.63 -6.65
N LEU A 128 -14.63 -0.54 -6.05
CA LEU A 128 -15.39 -0.70 -4.81
C LEU A 128 -14.60 -0.24 -3.58
N ALA A 129 -13.30 -0.54 -3.57
CA ALA A 129 -12.41 -0.19 -2.47
C ALA A 129 -10.95 -0.17 -2.92
N ILE A 130 -10.14 0.63 -2.23
CA ILE A 130 -8.69 0.68 -2.37
C ILE A 130 -8.06 0.45 -1.00
N LEU A 131 -7.22 -0.56 -0.87
CA LEU A 131 -6.59 -0.94 0.41
C LEU A 131 -5.07 -0.77 0.31
N GLY A 132 -4.52 0.13 1.11
CA GLY A 132 -3.07 0.29 1.31
C GLY A 132 -2.58 -0.42 2.57
N GLN A 133 -1.35 -0.12 2.98
CA GLN A 133 -0.79 -0.64 4.24
C GLN A 133 -1.49 -0.01 5.46
N GLY A 134 -2.44 -0.73 6.06
CA GLY A 134 -3.14 -0.27 7.26
C GLY A 134 -4.00 0.99 7.04
N VAL A 135 -4.36 1.29 5.79
CA VAL A 135 -5.25 2.37 5.37
C VAL A 135 -6.16 1.87 4.26
N SER A 136 -7.35 2.44 4.14
CA SER A 136 -8.27 2.11 3.06
C SER A 136 -9.12 3.30 2.65
N ALA A 137 -9.66 3.23 1.45
CA ALA A 137 -10.73 4.09 0.96
C ALA A 137 -11.82 3.24 0.31
N ILE A 138 -13.08 3.64 0.49
CA ILE A 138 -14.24 3.11 -0.23
C ILE A 138 -14.92 4.23 -0.98
N GLN A 139 -15.59 3.87 -2.08
CA GLN A 139 -16.42 4.80 -2.80
C GLN A 139 -17.88 4.64 -2.36
N VAL A 140 -18.51 5.75 -1.97
CA VAL A 140 -19.95 5.82 -1.68
C VAL A 140 -20.53 7.03 -2.40
N ASP A 141 -21.50 6.79 -3.29
CA ASP A 141 -22.17 7.82 -4.10
C ASP A 141 -21.18 8.76 -4.83
N GLY A 142 -20.10 8.20 -5.36
CA GLY A 142 -19.07 8.95 -6.10
C GLY A 142 -18.10 9.76 -5.23
N ASN A 143 -18.10 9.57 -3.91
CA ASN A 143 -17.13 10.19 -3.00
C ASN A 143 -16.26 9.12 -2.33
N TRP A 144 -14.99 9.44 -2.12
CA TRP A 144 -14.04 8.58 -1.41
C TRP A 144 -14.10 8.83 0.10
N TYR A 145 -14.22 7.77 0.88
CA TYR A 145 -14.23 7.80 2.34
C TYR A 145 -13.20 6.83 2.92
N GLY A 146 -12.54 7.21 4.01
CA GLY A 146 -11.50 6.42 4.67
C GLY A 146 -10.19 7.21 4.86
N ALA A 147 -9.20 6.57 5.46
CA ALA A 147 -7.91 7.22 5.75
C ALA A 147 -6.93 7.22 4.57
N LEU A 148 -7.19 6.45 3.50
CA LEU A 148 -6.39 6.53 2.28
C LEU A 148 -6.85 7.73 1.46
N ILE A 149 -6.20 8.87 1.66
CA ILE A 149 -6.49 10.12 0.96
C ILE A 149 -5.61 10.34 -0.29
N ASP A 150 -4.41 9.77 -0.28
CA ASP A 150 -3.37 9.97 -1.29
C ASP A 150 -2.76 8.62 -1.69
N PHE A 151 -2.43 8.48 -2.97
CA PHE A 151 -1.42 7.53 -3.42
C PHE A 151 -0.01 8.10 -3.16
N HIS A 152 0.94 7.24 -2.84
CA HIS A 152 2.31 7.63 -2.54
C HIS A 152 3.33 6.80 -3.31
N GLU A 153 4.46 7.41 -3.62
CA GLU A 153 5.61 6.74 -4.20
C GLU A 153 6.02 5.52 -3.36
N ASN A 154 6.43 4.46 -4.05
CA ASN A 154 6.88 3.21 -3.46
C ASN A 154 5.84 2.45 -2.61
N GLN A 155 4.58 2.88 -2.56
CA GLN A 155 3.51 2.16 -1.88
C GLN A 155 2.68 1.32 -2.86
N GLY A 156 2.21 0.18 -2.39
CA GLY A 156 1.30 -0.70 -3.14
C GLY A 156 -0.14 -0.59 -2.68
N TYR A 157 -1.07 -0.98 -3.55
CA TYR A 157 -2.50 -0.88 -3.28
C TYR A 157 -3.27 -2.08 -3.82
N TRP A 158 -4.20 -2.60 -3.04
CA TRP A 158 -5.22 -3.52 -3.52
C TRP A 158 -6.40 -2.74 -4.07
N PHE A 159 -6.68 -2.88 -5.36
CA PHE A 159 -7.90 -2.36 -6.00
C PHE A 159 -8.93 -3.47 -6.04
N ILE A 160 -10.06 -3.25 -5.38
CA ILE A 160 -11.21 -4.17 -5.42
C ILE A 160 -12.19 -3.62 -6.46
N THR A 161 -12.38 -4.33 -7.56
CA THR A 161 -13.16 -3.85 -8.71
C THR A 161 -14.34 -4.76 -9.03
N ASP A 162 -15.36 -4.21 -9.70
CA ASP A 162 -16.54 -4.95 -10.16
C ASP A 162 -16.57 -5.24 -11.67
N ALA A 163 -15.57 -4.75 -12.41
CA ALA A 163 -15.43 -4.91 -13.85
C ALA A 163 -13.95 -5.06 -14.26
N ASP A 164 -13.75 -5.62 -15.46
CA ASP A 164 -12.45 -5.58 -16.15
C ASP A 164 -12.32 -4.22 -16.87
N PHE A 165 -11.20 -3.52 -16.67
CA PHE A 165 -10.92 -2.26 -17.36
C PHE A 165 -9.42 -1.96 -17.40
N SER A 166 -9.04 -1.06 -18.31
CA SER A 166 -7.68 -0.53 -18.38
C SER A 166 -7.68 0.94 -18.03
N PHE A 167 -6.69 1.40 -17.26
CA PHE A 167 -6.55 2.81 -16.92
C PHE A 167 -5.08 3.24 -16.83
N SER A 168 -4.87 4.55 -16.87
CA SER A 168 -3.63 5.20 -16.43
C SER A 168 -4.00 6.25 -15.40
N TYR A 169 -3.15 6.44 -14.40
CA TYR A 169 -3.36 7.51 -13.43
C TYR A 169 -3.29 8.89 -14.11
N GLU A 170 -4.12 9.83 -13.67
CA GLU A 170 -4.18 11.22 -14.17
C GLU A 170 -3.14 12.11 -13.49
N LEU A 171 -1.86 11.83 -13.76
CA LEU A 171 -0.75 12.43 -13.03
C LEU A 171 -0.19 13.65 -13.76
N SER A 172 -0.03 14.77 -13.03
CA SER A 172 0.63 15.96 -13.56
C SER A 172 2.09 16.05 -13.12
N THR A 173 2.94 16.67 -13.96
CA THR A 173 4.34 16.94 -13.57
C THR A 173 4.46 17.94 -12.40
N GLU A 174 3.40 18.69 -12.10
CA GLU A 174 3.34 19.59 -10.95
C GLU A 174 3.19 18.79 -9.65
N ASN A 175 2.45 17.68 -9.68
CA ASN A 175 2.26 16.77 -8.54
C ASN A 175 3.56 16.06 -8.15
N MET A 176 4.53 15.91 -9.07
CA MET A 176 5.88 15.39 -8.75
C MET A 176 6.70 16.30 -7.81
N LEU A 177 6.38 17.60 -7.76
CA LEU A 177 7.04 18.57 -6.86
C LEU A 177 6.23 18.82 -5.58
N SER A 178 4.99 18.32 -5.54
CA SER A 178 4.23 18.18 -4.33
C SER A 178 4.92 17.12 -3.48
N ARG A 179 5.86 17.57 -2.64
CA ARG A 179 6.01 16.92 -1.35
C ARG A 179 4.65 17.16 -0.72
N SER A 180 3.73 16.18 -0.70
CA SER A 180 2.60 16.34 0.19
C SER A 180 3.23 16.62 1.55
N ALA A 181 2.90 17.78 2.09
CA ALA A 181 3.34 18.17 3.40
C ALA A 181 2.94 17.02 4.31
N GLU A 182 3.94 16.36 4.89
CA GLU A 182 3.82 15.19 5.76
C GLU A 182 2.44 15.14 6.43
N PHE A 183 1.59 14.17 6.05
CA PHE A 183 0.41 13.78 6.82
C PHE A 183 -0.42 14.98 7.40
N SER A 184 -0.75 16.00 6.61
CA SER A 184 -1.24 17.28 7.17
C SER A 184 -2.64 17.26 7.82
N TYR A 185 -3.29 16.10 7.97
CA TYR A 185 -4.59 15.98 8.65
C TYR A 185 -4.61 14.95 9.78
N MET A 186 -3.57 14.12 9.94
CA MET A 186 -3.53 13.09 10.98
C MET A 186 -2.41 13.39 11.97
N THR A 187 -2.77 13.47 13.25
CA THR A 187 -1.79 13.54 14.33
C THR A 187 -0.93 12.29 14.32
N LYS A 188 0.39 12.45 14.56
CA LYS A 188 1.30 11.30 14.74
C LYS A 188 0.69 10.30 15.72
N ARG A 189 0.51 9.06 15.26
CA ARG A 189 -0.05 7.97 16.07
C ARG A 189 0.70 7.84 17.40
N PRO A 190 0.01 7.89 18.56
CA PRO A 190 0.64 7.66 19.85
C PRO A 190 1.31 6.29 19.91
N GLU A 191 2.47 6.22 20.55
CA GLU A 191 3.25 4.97 20.70
C GLU A 191 2.44 3.85 21.35
N THR A 192 1.54 4.18 22.27
CA THR A 192 0.66 3.22 22.96
C THR A 192 -0.43 2.62 22.08
N LEU A 193 -0.65 3.19 20.89
CA LEU A 193 -1.67 2.75 19.93
C LEU A 193 -1.02 2.10 18.69
N LYS A 194 0.29 1.86 18.71
CA LYS A 194 0.97 1.09 17.67
C LYS A 194 0.49 -0.37 17.69
N PHE A 195 0.38 -0.93 16.50
CA PHE A 195 0.01 -2.32 16.26
C PHE A 195 0.98 -2.90 15.23
N ILE A 196 1.05 -4.22 15.17
CA ILE A 196 1.88 -4.92 14.18
C ILE A 196 1.13 -4.92 12.85
N GLN A 197 1.77 -4.42 11.80
CA GLN A 197 1.22 -4.48 10.45
C GLN A 197 1.16 -5.93 9.97
N SER A 198 0.01 -6.32 9.42
CA SER A 198 -0.25 -7.64 8.85
C SER A 198 -0.68 -7.50 7.39
N SER A 199 -0.28 -8.46 6.57
CA SER A 199 -0.82 -8.63 5.22
C SER A 199 -2.25 -9.18 5.22
N GLU A 200 -2.65 -9.85 6.31
CA GLU A 200 -4.04 -10.19 6.60
C GLU A 200 -4.71 -9.02 7.33
N GLN A 201 -5.30 -8.10 6.57
CA GLN A 201 -5.94 -6.91 7.13
C GLN A 201 -7.41 -6.80 6.69
N ALA A 202 -8.25 -6.29 7.60
CA ALA A 202 -9.63 -5.92 7.33
C ALA A 202 -9.88 -4.48 7.74
N PHE A 203 -10.90 -3.86 7.14
CA PHE A 203 -11.27 -2.47 7.42
C PHE A 203 -12.76 -2.39 7.70
N TYR A 204 -13.10 -1.70 8.78
CA TYR A 204 -14.48 -1.40 9.16
C TYR A 204 -14.71 0.09 9.02
N PHE A 205 -15.74 0.48 8.30
CA PHE A 205 -16.10 1.88 8.15
C PHE A 205 -17.09 2.27 9.23
N ILE A 206 -16.82 3.40 9.86
CA ILE A 206 -17.63 3.95 10.93
C ILE A 206 -17.88 5.43 10.67
N ASP A 207 -19.06 5.88 11.07
CA ASP A 207 -19.52 7.25 11.02
C ASP A 207 -20.03 7.70 12.39
N GLU A 208 -20.52 8.94 12.49
CA GLU A 208 -21.07 9.45 13.75
C GLU A 208 -22.27 8.63 14.25
N GLU A 209 -23.08 8.08 13.34
CA GLU A 209 -24.26 7.27 13.66
C GLU A 209 -23.90 5.90 14.26
N SER A 210 -22.67 5.44 14.06
CA SER A 210 -22.16 4.18 14.60
C SER A 210 -21.98 4.18 16.12
N PHE A 211 -22.03 5.35 16.78
CA PHE A 211 -21.77 5.50 18.22
C PHE A 211 -23.06 5.64 19.03
N GLU A 212 -23.44 4.59 19.76
CA GLU A 212 -24.51 4.67 20.74
C GLU A 212 -24.01 5.15 22.10
N ASN A 213 -24.54 6.27 22.59
CA ASN A 213 -24.25 6.82 23.93
C ASN A 213 -22.77 7.19 24.17
N VAL A 214 -21.99 7.37 23.12
CA VAL A 214 -20.61 7.85 23.17
C VAL A 214 -20.54 9.15 22.38
N ASN A 215 -20.02 10.21 23.01
CA ASN A 215 -19.75 11.45 22.30
C ASN A 215 -18.34 11.37 21.70
N ILE A 216 -18.26 11.16 20.39
CA ILE A 216 -16.99 11.13 19.65
C ILE A 216 -16.71 12.50 19.03
N ASN A 217 -15.48 12.97 19.10
CA ASN A 217 -15.04 14.24 18.54
C ASN A 217 -13.94 14.02 17.51
N ASN A 218 -13.82 14.96 16.58
CA ASN A 218 -12.64 15.03 15.73
C ASN A 218 -11.37 15.06 16.61
N GLY A 219 -10.46 14.14 16.30
CA GLY A 219 -9.20 13.95 17.00
C GLY A 219 -9.18 12.76 17.96
N ASP A 220 -10.33 12.18 18.29
CA ASP A 220 -10.43 10.98 19.13
C ASP A 220 -9.83 9.76 18.44
N TRP A 221 -9.35 8.80 19.23
CA TRP A 221 -8.71 7.59 18.72
C TRP A 221 -9.63 6.38 18.85
N LEU A 222 -9.79 5.71 17.71
CA LEU A 222 -10.51 4.48 17.52
C LEU A 222 -9.54 3.32 17.52
N VAL A 223 -9.96 2.22 18.11
CA VAL A 223 -9.08 1.12 18.44
C VAL A 223 -9.78 -0.19 18.15
N SER A 224 -9.12 -1.07 17.42
CA SER A 224 -9.51 -2.47 17.34
C SER A 224 -8.61 -3.33 18.22
N ILE A 225 -9.21 -4.32 18.86
CA ILE A 225 -8.53 -5.22 19.80
C ILE A 225 -8.82 -6.66 19.38
N CYS A 226 -7.78 -7.49 19.31
CA CYS A 226 -7.90 -8.93 19.15
C CYS A 226 -7.41 -9.60 20.44
N GLY A 227 -8.33 -10.13 21.25
CA GLY A 227 -7.98 -10.67 22.57
C GLY A 227 -7.40 -9.60 23.49
N SER A 228 -6.09 -9.65 23.75
CA SER A 228 -5.37 -8.69 24.61
C SER A 228 -4.38 -7.80 23.85
N THR A 229 -4.38 -7.83 22.51
CA THR A 229 -3.45 -7.06 21.68
C THR A 229 -4.19 -6.02 20.84
N TRP A 230 -3.51 -4.90 20.59
CA TRP A 230 -3.95 -3.88 19.66
C TRP A 230 -3.84 -4.43 18.24
N SER A 231 -4.97 -4.58 17.55
CA SER A 231 -4.99 -5.02 16.16
C SER A 231 -5.07 -3.85 15.19
N GLY A 232 -5.26 -2.63 15.66
CA GLY A 232 -5.43 -1.48 14.79
C GLY A 232 -5.78 -0.21 15.55
N SER A 233 -5.47 0.93 14.93
CA SER A 233 -5.84 2.24 15.45
C SER A 233 -6.00 3.27 14.36
N ARG A 234 -7.00 4.14 14.53
CA ARG A 234 -7.33 5.24 13.62
C ARG A 234 -7.73 6.48 14.40
N GLN A 235 -7.35 7.66 13.93
CA GLN A 235 -7.89 8.91 14.43
C GLN A 235 -9.21 9.24 13.72
N TYR A 236 -10.26 9.53 14.47
CA TYR A 236 -11.54 9.98 13.93
C TYR A 236 -11.43 11.44 13.48
N LEU A 237 -11.83 11.74 12.24
CA LEU A 237 -11.72 13.08 11.65
C LEU A 237 -13.06 13.81 11.54
N GLY A 238 -14.14 13.25 12.10
CA GLY A 238 -15.48 13.87 12.03
C GLY A 238 -16.26 13.51 10.77
N GLU A 239 -15.80 12.52 10.01
CA GLU A 239 -16.45 11.97 8.83
C GLU A 239 -16.30 10.44 8.82
N THR A 240 -16.89 9.78 7.83
CA THR A 240 -16.77 8.32 7.69
C THR A 240 -15.31 7.94 7.54
N ILE A 241 -14.81 7.10 8.45
CA ILE A 241 -13.39 6.70 8.51
C ILE A 241 -13.27 5.18 8.67
N ASP A 242 -12.15 4.62 8.21
CA ASP A 242 -11.85 3.21 8.38
C ASP A 242 -11.13 2.91 9.71
N ILE A 243 -11.52 1.85 10.41
CA ILE A 243 -10.73 1.24 11.49
C ILE A 243 -10.04 0.01 10.90
N PRO A 244 -8.69 -0.01 10.83
CA PRO A 244 -7.97 -1.18 10.39
C PRO A 244 -8.02 -2.26 11.48
N VAL A 245 -8.07 -3.53 11.09
CA VAL A 245 -8.02 -4.69 11.97
C VAL A 245 -7.04 -5.69 11.39
N MET A 246 -5.88 -5.82 12.03
CA MET A 246 -4.84 -6.75 11.64
C MET A 246 -5.14 -8.16 12.15
N GLY A 247 -5.16 -9.11 11.22
CA GLY A 247 -5.18 -10.55 11.44
C GLY A 247 -3.78 -11.11 11.65
N SER A 248 -3.66 -12.44 11.59
CA SER A 248 -2.39 -13.14 11.82
C SER A 248 -1.90 -13.77 10.53
N ASP A 249 -0.96 -13.10 9.87
CA ASP A 249 -0.34 -13.57 8.63
C ASP A 249 0.83 -14.53 8.87
N GLY A 250 0.84 -15.22 10.02
CA GLY A 250 1.86 -16.20 10.38
C GLY A 250 3.21 -15.60 10.79
N GLN A 251 3.36 -14.27 10.79
CA GLN A 251 4.58 -13.63 11.30
C GLN A 251 4.68 -13.80 12.82
N THR A 252 5.80 -14.36 13.28
CA THR A 252 6.21 -14.29 14.69
C THR A 252 7.06 -13.04 14.88
N VAL A 253 6.44 -11.96 15.35
CA VAL A 253 7.12 -10.73 15.77
C VAL A 253 7.56 -10.84 17.22
#